data_AF-A0A0C9SLW2-F1
#
_entry.id   AF-A0A0C9SLW2-F1
#
_cell.length_a   1.000
_cell.length_b   1.000
_cell.length_c   1.000
_cell.angle_alpha   90.00
_cell.angle_beta   90.00
_cell.angle_gamma   90.00
#
_symmetry.space_group_name_H-M   'P 1'
#
loop_
_entity.id
_entity.type
_entity.pdbx_description
1 polymer ?
#
loop_
_entity_poly.entity_id
_entity_poly.type
_entity_poly.pdbx_seq_one_letter_code
_entity_poly.pdbx_strand_id
1 'polypeptide(L)'
;FPEQCLVACCKESRCPKCQVGRKERGDLLVPVPRTKDDTLRNMEKHQQGLSTKEEYDGKLGLRAVYEPFWAHLPHSDIFACIAPDILHQLHKGVFKDHVVSWCTEIIGAKELDMRFKAMTPYAGLRHFKKGISKRKQWTGADQKELQCVFLGVIAGAVDERVLAATRGILDFIYYAQYQSHTEASLEKMEDSLKLFHENKQAFVDLGVRDHFNIPKLHSMVHYATSIQLLGSADGLNTELPERLHIDLAKRAYRASNRRDYVIQMTRWLQRQDSIYLQDLYLAWHPEVVQSRVGSAEIDEGLGEDSDADSQPGTSRPTTTPRLQTAVRYYLPLMCPLPNIPISAIQDGHRAPLLIPALDTFLRETFPLAHNHIQVRPYDRLDVFK
;
A
#
# COMPACT_ATOMS: atom_id res chain seq x y z
N PHE A 1 -13.78 8.83 -8.23
CA PHE A 1 -14.47 7.82 -7.42
C PHE A 1 -15.97 7.82 -7.75
N PRO A 2 -16.38 7.44 -8.97
CA PRO A 2 -17.80 7.33 -9.31
C PRO A 2 -18.57 6.41 -8.36
N GLU A 3 -17.94 5.32 -7.92
CA GLU A 3 -18.51 4.31 -7.03
C GLU A 3 -18.76 4.85 -5.63
N GLN A 4 -17.80 5.63 -5.08
CA GLN A 4 -18.01 6.31 -3.79
C GLN A 4 -19.14 7.33 -3.87
N CYS A 5 -19.26 8.07 -5.00
CA CYS A 5 -20.36 8.99 -5.21
C CYS A 5 -21.71 8.27 -5.31
N LEU A 6 -21.75 7.11 -5.97
CA LEU A 6 -22.94 6.25 -6.05
C LEU A 6 -23.39 5.79 -4.67
N VAL A 7 -22.46 5.25 -3.88
CA VAL A 7 -22.71 4.79 -2.51
C VAL A 7 -23.17 5.93 -1.61
N ALA A 8 -22.55 7.10 -1.70
CA ALA A 8 -22.94 8.31 -0.97
C ALA A 8 -24.17 9.04 -1.56
N CYS A 9 -24.76 8.51 -2.63
CA CYS A 9 -25.91 9.07 -3.35
C CYS A 9 -25.73 10.53 -3.79
N CYS A 10 -24.50 10.93 -4.10
CA CYS A 10 -24.18 12.23 -4.66
C CYS A 10 -23.82 12.13 -6.14
N LYS A 11 -23.97 13.22 -6.87
CA LYS A 11 -23.60 13.29 -8.29
C LYS A 11 -22.11 13.05 -8.48
N GLU A 12 -21.75 12.51 -9.64
CA GLU A 12 -20.34 12.38 -10.03
C GLU A 12 -19.63 13.74 -10.00
N SER A 13 -18.35 13.71 -9.63
CA SER A 13 -17.58 14.92 -9.38
C SER A 13 -18.13 15.77 -8.23
N ARG A 14 -18.91 15.22 -7.29
CA ARG A 14 -19.08 15.78 -5.94
C ARG A 14 -18.14 15.11 -4.95
N CYS A 15 -17.96 15.71 -3.79
CA CYS A 15 -17.31 15.05 -2.66
C CYS A 15 -18.33 14.14 -1.98
N PRO A 16 -18.02 12.83 -1.81
CA PRO A 16 -18.93 11.94 -1.12
C PRO A 16 -18.91 12.16 0.40
N LYS A 17 -17.90 12.84 0.96
CA LYS A 17 -17.77 13.06 2.42
C LYS A 17 -18.32 14.41 2.89
N CYS A 18 -18.36 15.43 2.02
CA CYS A 18 -18.77 16.78 2.39
C CYS A 18 -19.63 17.46 1.33
N GLN A 19 -20.23 18.58 1.71
CA GLN A 19 -21.23 19.30 0.92
C GLN A 19 -20.63 20.31 -0.08
N VAL A 20 -19.29 20.40 -0.16
CA VAL A 20 -18.58 21.39 -0.98
C VAL A 20 -19.11 21.45 -2.43
N GLY A 21 -19.29 22.67 -2.94
CA GLY A 21 -19.65 22.94 -4.33
C GLY A 21 -18.58 22.43 -5.29
N ARG A 22 -18.98 22.00 -6.50
CA ARG A 22 -18.03 21.50 -7.51
C ARG A 22 -16.94 22.51 -7.85
N LYS A 23 -17.27 23.80 -7.82
CA LYS A 23 -16.41 24.95 -8.15
C LYS A 23 -15.64 25.54 -6.95
N GLU A 24 -15.86 25.03 -5.75
CA GLU A 24 -15.28 25.54 -4.50
C GLU A 24 -14.26 24.54 -3.90
N ARG A 25 -14.01 23.43 -4.60
CA ARG A 25 -13.10 22.36 -4.15
C ARG A 25 -11.63 22.72 -4.22
N GLY A 26 -11.30 23.75 -4.98
CA GLY A 26 -9.93 24.21 -5.11
C GLY A 26 -9.40 24.85 -3.85
N ASP A 27 -10.27 25.33 -2.97
CA ASP A 27 -9.89 26.12 -1.80
C ASP A 27 -9.79 25.28 -0.54
N LEU A 28 -8.94 25.74 0.38
CA LEU A 28 -8.75 25.10 1.67
C LEU A 28 -9.84 25.58 2.62
N LEU A 29 -11.03 25.02 2.46
CA LEU A 29 -12.19 25.32 3.27
C LEU A 29 -12.37 24.24 4.33
N VAL A 30 -12.88 24.63 5.50
CA VAL A 30 -13.36 23.67 6.50
C VAL A 30 -14.58 22.95 5.89
N PRO A 31 -14.49 21.63 5.64
CA PRO A 31 -15.55 20.93 4.93
C PRO A 31 -16.77 20.74 5.85
N VAL A 32 -17.96 21.14 5.37
CA VAL A 32 -19.22 20.76 6.03
C VAL A 32 -19.52 19.29 5.70
N PRO A 33 -19.51 18.37 6.68
CA PRO A 33 -19.68 16.95 6.42
C PRO A 33 -21.09 16.65 5.86
N ARG A 34 -21.18 15.57 5.10
CA ARG A 34 -22.48 14.93 4.82
C ARG A 34 -22.81 14.05 6.00
N THR A 35 -24.06 14.11 6.45
CA THR A 35 -24.57 13.25 7.52
C THR A 35 -25.67 12.36 6.96
N LYS A 36 -25.86 11.20 7.58
CA LYS A 36 -26.95 10.27 7.28
C LYS A 36 -28.30 10.99 7.34
N ASP A 37 -28.57 11.64 8.47
CA ASP A 37 -29.85 12.28 8.75
C ASP A 37 -30.17 13.42 7.80
N ASP A 38 -29.20 14.31 7.52
CA ASP A 38 -29.45 15.42 6.58
C ASP A 38 -29.63 14.92 5.16
N THR A 39 -28.90 13.87 4.76
CA THR A 39 -29.03 13.30 3.42
C THR A 39 -30.40 12.66 3.24
N LEU A 40 -30.84 11.83 4.18
CA LEU A 40 -32.16 11.18 4.14
C LEU A 40 -33.29 12.21 4.19
N ARG A 41 -33.19 13.22 5.08
CA ARG A 41 -34.18 14.31 5.17
C ARG A 41 -34.30 15.08 3.85
N ASN A 42 -33.17 15.36 3.19
CA ASN A 42 -33.18 16.06 1.90
C ASN A 42 -33.72 15.18 0.77
N MET A 43 -33.47 13.87 0.80
CA MET A 43 -34.08 12.92 -0.14
C MET A 43 -35.60 12.85 0.03
N GLU A 44 -36.09 12.75 1.27
CA GLU A 44 -37.52 12.73 1.57
C GLU A 44 -38.20 14.04 1.11
N LYS A 45 -37.63 15.19 1.43
CA LYS A 45 -38.11 16.49 0.93
C LYS A 45 -38.22 16.52 -0.59
N HIS A 46 -37.23 15.95 -1.30
CA HIS A 46 -37.26 15.89 -2.75
C HIS A 46 -38.36 14.97 -3.28
N GLN A 47 -38.55 13.81 -2.66
CA GLN A 47 -39.62 12.87 -3.02
C GLN A 47 -41.01 13.47 -2.79
N GLN A 48 -41.17 14.30 -1.76
CA GLN A 48 -42.40 15.04 -1.47
C GLN A 48 -42.61 16.26 -2.37
N GLY A 49 -41.66 16.59 -3.26
CA GLY A 49 -41.72 17.77 -4.12
C GLY A 49 -41.47 19.10 -3.40
N LEU A 50 -40.90 19.07 -2.19
CA LEU A 50 -40.65 20.23 -1.33
C LEU A 50 -39.29 20.90 -1.56
N SER A 51 -38.42 20.30 -2.38
CA SER A 51 -37.12 20.88 -2.77
C SER A 51 -37.09 21.21 -4.25
N THR A 52 -36.50 22.35 -4.62
CA THR A 52 -36.29 22.69 -6.04
C THR A 52 -35.18 21.85 -6.66
N LYS A 53 -35.13 21.80 -8.00
CA LYS A 53 -34.04 21.16 -8.71
C LYS A 53 -32.71 21.86 -8.42
N GLU A 54 -32.69 23.19 -8.37
CA GLU A 54 -31.51 23.99 -8.06
C GLU A 54 -30.96 23.67 -6.66
N GLU A 55 -31.84 23.45 -5.68
CA GLU A 55 -31.44 23.05 -4.33
C GLU A 55 -30.88 21.63 -4.31
N TYR A 56 -31.63 20.65 -4.81
CA TYR A 56 -31.30 19.23 -4.71
C TYR A 56 -30.12 18.83 -5.60
N ASP A 57 -30.21 19.19 -6.89
CA ASP A 57 -29.20 18.87 -7.89
C ASP A 57 -28.02 19.84 -7.85
N GLY A 58 -28.32 21.13 -7.70
CA GLY A 58 -27.34 22.22 -7.82
C GLY A 58 -26.53 22.40 -6.54
N LYS A 59 -27.19 22.71 -5.43
CA LYS A 59 -26.55 23.03 -4.14
C LYS A 59 -26.10 21.77 -3.40
N LEU A 60 -27.01 20.84 -3.12
CA LEU A 60 -26.71 19.60 -2.38
C LEU A 60 -25.93 18.60 -3.24
N GLY A 61 -26.20 18.58 -4.55
CA GLY A 61 -25.53 17.67 -5.47
C GLY A 61 -25.90 16.21 -5.22
N LEU A 62 -27.13 15.97 -4.77
CA LEU A 62 -27.64 14.62 -4.54
C LEU A 62 -28.13 14.01 -5.86
N ARG A 63 -28.21 12.68 -5.88
CA ARG A 63 -28.79 11.92 -6.96
C ARG A 63 -30.12 11.36 -6.47
N ALA A 64 -31.18 11.56 -7.25
CA ALA A 64 -32.49 11.00 -6.96
C ALA A 64 -32.40 9.47 -6.99
N VAL A 65 -32.55 8.86 -5.82
CA VAL A 65 -32.63 7.42 -5.59
C VAL A 65 -33.82 7.17 -4.68
N TYR A 66 -34.46 6.00 -4.81
CA TYR A 66 -35.64 5.66 -4.02
C TYR A 66 -35.27 5.55 -2.52
N GLU A 67 -34.38 4.64 -2.18
CA GLU A 67 -33.89 4.48 -0.82
C GLU A 67 -32.47 3.91 -0.85
N PRO A 68 -31.48 4.54 -0.19
CA PRO A 68 -30.14 3.99 -0.12
C PRO A 68 -30.10 2.77 0.82
N PHE A 69 -29.30 1.76 0.47
CA PHE A 69 -29.19 0.52 1.27
C PHE A 69 -28.74 0.76 2.72
N TRP A 70 -28.09 1.89 3.00
CA TRP A 70 -27.61 2.28 4.33
C TRP A 70 -28.63 3.09 5.14
N ALA A 71 -29.82 3.39 4.61
CA ALA A 71 -30.84 4.21 5.28
C ALA A 71 -31.18 3.67 6.68
N HIS A 72 -31.33 2.35 6.80
CA HIS A 72 -31.78 1.71 8.04
C HIS A 72 -30.66 0.96 8.79
N LEU A 73 -29.42 1.03 8.30
CA LEU A 73 -28.31 0.36 8.98
C LEU A 73 -28.02 1.09 10.31
N PRO A 74 -28.14 0.39 11.46
CA PRO A 74 -27.87 0.96 12.77
C PRO A 74 -26.37 1.20 12.94
N HIS A 75 -25.99 2.29 13.61
CA HIS A 75 -24.60 2.65 13.92
C HIS A 75 -23.67 2.78 12.69
N SER A 76 -24.23 2.95 11.49
CA SER A 76 -23.48 3.08 10.25
C SER A 76 -23.53 4.50 9.71
N ASP A 77 -22.35 5.13 9.57
CA ASP A 77 -22.17 6.37 8.83
C ASP A 77 -21.36 6.11 7.56
N ILE A 78 -22.06 5.98 6.45
CA ILE A 78 -21.44 5.68 5.16
C ILE A 78 -20.45 6.77 4.72
N PHE A 79 -20.66 8.03 5.14
CA PHE A 79 -19.81 9.15 4.75
C PHE A 79 -18.48 9.12 5.51
N ALA A 80 -18.51 8.68 6.77
CA ALA A 80 -17.33 8.45 7.59
C ALA A 80 -16.53 7.21 7.14
N CYS A 81 -17.21 6.15 6.66
CA CYS A 81 -16.58 4.91 6.22
C CYS A 81 -15.74 5.02 4.93
N ILE A 82 -15.82 6.14 4.19
CA ILE A 82 -15.03 6.33 2.98
C ILE A 82 -13.58 6.62 3.37
N ALA A 83 -12.76 5.58 3.20
CA ALA A 83 -11.34 5.61 3.51
C ALA A 83 -10.51 6.38 2.44
N PRO A 84 -9.39 6.99 2.84
CA PRO A 84 -8.41 7.54 1.92
C PRO A 84 -7.75 6.44 1.07
N ASP A 85 -7.37 6.78 -0.17
CA ASP A 85 -6.67 5.87 -1.07
C ASP A 85 -5.39 6.51 -1.60
N ILE A 86 -4.27 6.23 -0.94
CA ILE A 86 -2.95 6.81 -1.24
C ILE A 86 -2.58 6.57 -2.72
N LEU A 87 -2.83 5.38 -3.26
CA LEU A 87 -2.39 5.01 -4.61
C LEU A 87 -3.13 5.82 -5.68
N HIS A 88 -4.46 5.75 -5.71
CA HIS A 88 -5.24 6.38 -6.78
C HIS A 88 -5.51 7.86 -6.56
N GLN A 89 -5.61 8.31 -5.30
CA GLN A 89 -5.79 9.72 -4.98
C GLN A 89 -4.47 10.46 -5.08
N LEU A 90 -3.45 10.03 -4.33
CA LEU A 90 -2.25 10.83 -4.14
C LEU A 90 -1.18 10.54 -5.19
N HIS A 91 -0.63 9.33 -5.23
CA HIS A 91 0.50 8.99 -6.09
C HIS A 91 0.16 9.15 -7.58
N LYS A 92 -0.92 8.51 -8.02
CA LYS A 92 -1.37 8.59 -9.41
C LYS A 92 -2.08 9.92 -9.67
N GLY A 93 -3.04 10.26 -8.83
CA GLY A 93 -3.93 11.39 -9.06
C GLY A 93 -3.28 12.76 -8.87
N VAL A 94 -2.92 13.10 -7.64
CA VAL A 94 -2.41 14.44 -7.32
C VAL A 94 -0.99 14.61 -7.84
N PHE A 95 -0.10 13.66 -7.57
CA PHE A 95 1.29 13.80 -7.96
C PHE A 95 1.50 13.54 -9.46
N LYS A 96 1.22 12.34 -9.95
CA LYS A 96 1.60 11.95 -11.32
C LYS A 96 0.75 12.59 -12.42
N ASP A 97 -0.58 12.65 -12.26
CA ASP A 97 -1.50 13.19 -13.27
C ASP A 97 -1.52 14.72 -13.27
N HIS A 98 -1.16 15.38 -12.15
CA HIS A 98 -1.25 16.82 -12.00
C HIS A 98 0.09 17.49 -11.74
N VAL A 99 0.69 17.36 -10.55
CA VAL A 99 1.93 18.09 -10.19
C VAL A 99 3.05 17.86 -11.20
N VAL A 100 3.32 16.60 -11.56
CA VAL A 100 4.35 16.28 -12.58
C VAL A 100 4.00 16.91 -13.92
N SER A 101 2.73 16.89 -14.32
CA SER A 101 2.29 17.51 -15.58
C SER A 101 2.52 19.01 -15.58
N TRP A 102 2.10 19.70 -14.50
CA TRP A 102 2.23 21.15 -14.38
C TRP A 102 3.69 21.60 -14.39
N CYS A 103 4.55 20.95 -13.60
CA CYS A 103 5.97 21.28 -13.60
C CYS A 103 6.63 20.94 -14.96
N THR A 104 6.19 19.88 -15.66
CA THR A 104 6.70 19.57 -17.00
C THR A 104 6.35 20.67 -18.01
N GLU A 105 5.16 21.26 -17.89
CA GLU A 105 4.71 22.37 -18.74
C GLU A 105 5.49 23.65 -18.46
N ILE A 106 5.74 23.97 -17.18
CA ILE A 106 6.54 25.14 -16.77
C ILE A 106 7.99 25.02 -17.26
N ILE A 107 8.62 23.87 -17.03
CA ILE A 107 10.05 23.67 -17.29
C ILE A 107 10.31 23.35 -18.77
N GLY A 108 9.37 22.66 -19.42
CA GLY A 108 9.54 22.03 -20.72
C GLY A 108 10.12 20.61 -20.61
N ALA A 109 9.51 19.67 -21.31
CA ALA A 109 9.86 18.25 -21.27
C ALA A 109 11.34 17.95 -21.58
N LYS A 110 11.95 18.71 -22.50
CA LYS A 110 13.36 18.55 -22.86
C LYS A 110 14.29 18.90 -21.70
N GLU A 111 14.04 20.04 -21.05
CA GLU A 111 14.82 20.51 -19.92
C GLU A 111 14.65 19.58 -18.72
N LEU A 112 13.42 19.19 -18.42
CA LEU A 112 13.13 18.24 -17.35
C LEU A 112 13.87 16.90 -17.55
N ASP A 113 13.83 16.35 -18.77
CA ASP A 113 14.58 15.13 -19.09
C ASP A 113 16.09 15.31 -18.97
N MET A 114 16.66 16.49 -19.29
CA MET A 114 18.08 16.78 -19.11
C MET A 114 18.46 16.80 -17.63
N ARG A 115 17.63 17.42 -16.78
CA ARG A 115 17.86 17.43 -15.33
C ARG A 115 17.79 16.04 -14.70
N PHE A 116 16.82 15.20 -15.10
CA PHE A 116 16.78 13.81 -14.68
C PHE A 116 18.05 13.03 -15.03
N LYS A 117 18.65 13.30 -16.21
CA LYS A 117 19.90 12.68 -16.66
C LYS A 117 21.12 13.21 -15.91
N ALA A 118 21.11 14.49 -15.55
CA ALA A 118 22.22 15.15 -14.86
C ALA A 118 22.30 14.79 -13.37
N MET A 119 21.22 14.27 -12.78
CA MET A 119 21.25 13.84 -11.38
C MET A 119 22.34 12.81 -11.12
N THR A 120 23.10 13.01 -10.03
CA THR A 120 24.13 12.07 -9.61
C THR A 120 23.47 10.75 -9.16
N PRO A 121 23.95 9.58 -9.62
CA PRO A 121 23.48 8.30 -9.11
C PRO A 121 23.76 8.17 -7.61
N TYR A 122 22.76 7.77 -6.83
CA TYR A 122 22.89 7.53 -5.40
C TYR A 122 22.33 6.14 -5.04
N ALA A 123 22.96 5.47 -4.07
CA ALA A 123 22.53 4.15 -3.64
C ALA A 123 21.13 4.21 -3.01
N GLY A 124 20.20 3.41 -3.52
CA GLY A 124 18.82 3.38 -3.02
C GLY A 124 17.87 4.42 -3.64
N LEU A 125 18.35 5.26 -4.58
CA LEU A 125 17.48 6.12 -5.37
C LEU A 125 17.52 5.73 -6.84
N ARG A 126 16.36 5.69 -7.49
CA ARG A 126 16.32 5.42 -8.92
C ARG A 126 16.85 6.57 -9.76
N HIS A 127 17.84 6.26 -10.58
CA HIS A 127 18.33 7.18 -11.59
C HIS A 127 17.59 7.05 -12.94
N PHE A 128 17.00 8.15 -13.41
CA PHE A 128 16.20 8.20 -14.64
C PHE A 128 17.08 8.56 -15.87
N LYS A 129 17.96 7.63 -16.28
CA LYS A 129 18.95 7.80 -17.38
C LYS A 129 18.40 8.31 -18.72
N LYS A 130 17.11 8.10 -19.00
CA LYS A 130 16.46 8.50 -20.25
C LYS A 130 15.47 9.65 -20.07
N GLY A 131 15.42 10.26 -18.88
CA GLY A 131 14.34 11.14 -18.47
C GLY A 131 13.03 10.39 -18.26
N ILE A 132 11.93 11.14 -18.22
CA ILE A 132 10.59 10.61 -17.96
C ILE A 132 9.63 10.77 -19.15
N SER A 133 9.94 11.67 -20.09
CA SER A 133 9.01 12.06 -21.17
C SER A 133 8.70 10.93 -22.15
N LYS A 134 9.63 10.00 -22.36
CA LYS A 134 9.44 8.85 -23.28
C LYS A 134 8.74 7.65 -22.63
N ARG A 135 8.43 7.71 -21.33
CA ARG A 135 7.88 6.57 -20.59
C ARG A 135 6.36 6.49 -20.75
N LYS A 136 5.90 5.51 -21.53
CA LYS A 136 4.47 5.29 -21.82
C LYS A 136 3.72 4.54 -20.71
N GLN A 137 4.41 3.68 -19.97
CA GLN A 137 3.81 2.89 -18.89
C GLN A 137 4.51 3.20 -17.56
N TRP A 138 3.70 3.52 -16.56
CA TRP A 138 4.13 3.82 -15.20
C TRP A 138 3.57 2.75 -14.27
N THR A 139 4.45 2.10 -13.52
CA THR A 139 4.08 1.25 -12.39
C THR A 139 3.98 2.08 -11.11
N GLY A 140 3.31 1.56 -10.08
CA GLY A 140 3.28 2.22 -8.76
C GLY A 140 4.69 2.43 -8.19
N ALA A 141 5.58 1.45 -8.34
CA ALA A 141 6.99 1.57 -7.96
C ALA A 141 7.70 2.70 -8.71
N ASP A 142 7.48 2.85 -10.03
CA ASP A 142 8.05 3.96 -10.80
C ASP A 142 7.59 5.32 -10.26
N GLN A 143 6.33 5.44 -9.83
CA GLN A 143 5.78 6.68 -9.30
C GLN A 143 6.36 7.03 -7.93
N LYS A 144 6.53 6.06 -7.03
CA LYS A 144 7.17 6.27 -5.71
C LYS A 144 8.63 6.69 -5.86
N GLU A 145 9.37 6.02 -6.73
CA GLU A 145 10.75 6.41 -7.05
C GLU A 145 10.85 7.80 -7.67
N LEU A 146 9.88 8.18 -8.51
CA LEU A 146 9.82 9.52 -9.08
C LEU A 146 9.63 10.57 -7.97
N GLN A 147 8.74 10.34 -7.02
CA GLN A 147 8.47 11.26 -5.90
C GLN A 147 9.73 11.56 -5.08
N CYS A 148 10.57 10.54 -4.85
CA CYS A 148 11.79 10.67 -4.06
C CYS A 148 12.81 11.65 -4.64
N VAL A 149 12.82 11.82 -5.96
CA VAL A 149 13.82 12.65 -6.66
C VAL A 149 13.22 13.92 -7.26
N PHE A 150 11.90 14.00 -7.39
CA PHE A 150 11.24 15.03 -8.19
C PHE A 150 11.54 16.45 -7.73
N LEU A 151 11.53 16.68 -6.41
CA LEU A 151 11.77 18.02 -5.86
C LEU A 151 13.18 18.52 -6.20
N GLY A 152 14.20 17.65 -6.11
CA GLY A 152 15.56 17.97 -6.51
C GLY A 152 15.70 18.22 -8.01
N VAL A 153 14.93 17.49 -8.82
CA VAL A 153 14.92 17.66 -10.28
C VAL A 153 14.33 19.01 -10.69
N ILE A 154 13.32 19.52 -10.00
CA ILE A 154 12.73 20.82 -10.37
C ILE A 154 13.41 22.02 -9.68
N ALA A 155 14.33 21.77 -8.74
CA ALA A 155 15.03 22.82 -8.02
C ALA A 155 15.82 23.73 -8.99
N GLY A 156 15.65 25.05 -8.84
CA GLY A 156 16.22 26.06 -9.73
C GLY A 156 15.65 26.06 -11.16
N ALA A 157 14.63 25.24 -11.45
CA ALA A 157 13.93 25.17 -12.74
C ALA A 157 12.63 25.98 -12.75
N VAL A 158 12.04 26.12 -11.57
CA VAL A 158 10.75 26.75 -11.30
C VAL A 158 10.95 27.85 -10.26
N ASP A 159 9.98 28.75 -10.14
CA ASP A 159 9.98 29.74 -9.08
C ASP A 159 9.78 29.10 -7.69
N GLU A 160 10.12 29.86 -6.66
CA GLU A 160 10.07 29.40 -5.26
C GLU A 160 8.67 28.99 -4.82
N ARG A 161 7.61 29.62 -5.34
CA ARG A 161 6.22 29.29 -4.97
C ARG A 161 5.83 27.94 -5.59
N VAL A 162 6.15 27.68 -6.85
CA VAL A 162 5.93 26.36 -7.47
C VAL A 162 6.71 25.26 -6.75
N LEU A 163 7.95 25.54 -6.35
CA LEU A 163 8.75 24.60 -5.57
C LEU A 163 8.12 24.32 -4.20
N ALA A 164 7.69 25.35 -3.47
CA ALA A 164 7.03 25.24 -2.18
C ALA A 164 5.70 24.47 -2.28
N ALA A 165 4.88 24.77 -3.30
CA ALA A 165 3.63 24.05 -3.53
C ALA A 165 3.87 22.57 -3.83
N THR A 166 4.85 22.27 -4.67
CA THR A 166 5.24 20.89 -5.01
C THR A 166 5.74 20.14 -3.77
N ARG A 167 6.56 20.81 -2.94
CA ARG A 167 7.01 20.27 -1.66
C ARG A 167 5.85 19.96 -0.73
N GLY A 168 4.89 20.87 -0.57
CA GLY A 168 3.71 20.65 0.27
C GLY A 168 2.93 19.39 -0.11
N ILE A 169 2.75 19.14 -1.42
CA ILE A 169 2.15 17.90 -1.90
C ILE A 169 3.01 16.67 -1.57
N LEU A 170 4.32 16.72 -1.84
CA LEU A 170 5.21 15.59 -1.57
C LEU A 170 5.27 15.26 -0.07
N ASP A 171 5.43 16.26 0.79
CA ASP A 171 5.47 16.10 2.24
C ASP A 171 4.14 15.52 2.75
N PHE A 172 3.00 15.99 2.25
CA PHE A 172 1.69 15.40 2.56
C PHE A 172 1.63 13.91 2.19
N ILE A 173 2.12 13.55 0.99
CA ILE A 173 2.14 12.16 0.52
C ILE A 173 3.01 11.28 1.42
N TYR A 174 4.14 11.80 1.90
CA TYR A 174 4.99 11.07 2.84
C TYR A 174 4.31 10.88 4.20
N TYR A 175 3.69 11.93 4.75
CA TYR A 175 2.91 11.79 5.99
C TYR A 175 1.76 10.80 5.83
N ALA A 176 1.05 10.81 4.71
CA ALA A 176 -0.08 9.90 4.47
C ALA A 176 0.33 8.42 4.45
N GLN A 177 1.61 8.11 4.25
CA GLN A 177 2.15 6.75 4.26
C GLN A 177 2.61 6.28 5.64
N TYR A 178 2.53 7.11 6.68
CA TYR A 178 2.92 6.69 8.01
C TYR A 178 1.99 5.58 8.52
N GLN A 179 2.59 4.53 9.08
CA GLN A 179 1.88 3.39 9.67
C GLN A 179 1.32 3.71 11.06
N SER A 180 1.76 4.83 11.64
CA SER A 180 1.30 5.31 12.93
C SER A 180 1.38 6.83 12.96
N HIS A 181 0.36 7.45 13.54
CA HIS A 181 0.21 8.89 13.60
C HIS A 181 0.12 9.38 15.04
N THR A 182 0.86 10.45 15.32
CA THR A 182 0.67 11.32 16.48
C THR A 182 -0.10 12.56 16.06
N GLU A 183 -0.64 13.31 17.02
CA GLU A 183 -1.25 14.62 16.78
C GLU A 183 -0.29 15.56 16.02
N ALA A 184 0.99 15.58 16.43
CA ALA A 184 2.02 16.37 15.75
C ALA A 184 2.23 15.93 14.28
N SER A 185 2.18 14.62 13.99
CA SER A 185 2.31 14.15 12.59
C SER A 185 1.10 14.53 11.73
N LEU A 186 -0.10 14.57 12.32
CA LEU A 186 -1.33 15.00 11.64
C LEU A 186 -1.31 16.51 11.39
N GLU A 187 -0.88 17.31 12.38
CA GLU A 187 -0.68 18.75 12.21
C GLU A 187 0.32 19.04 11.07
N LYS A 188 1.44 18.30 11.01
CA LYS A 188 2.40 18.44 9.90
C LYS A 188 1.83 18.02 8.55
N MET A 189 0.95 17.02 8.50
CA MET A 189 0.22 16.66 7.28
C MET A 189 -0.67 17.83 6.83
N GLU A 190 -1.44 18.42 7.74
CA GLU A 190 -2.31 19.56 7.44
C GLU A 190 -1.51 20.81 7.03
N ASP A 191 -0.40 21.10 7.71
CA ASP A 191 0.51 22.20 7.35
C ASP A 191 1.11 22.01 5.96
N SER A 192 1.43 20.77 5.56
CA SER A 192 1.91 20.47 4.21
C SER A 192 0.84 20.77 3.16
N LEU A 193 -0.43 20.52 3.47
CA LEU A 193 -1.54 20.91 2.60
C LEU A 193 -1.72 22.43 2.56
N LYS A 194 -1.63 23.13 3.70
CA LYS A 194 -1.65 24.61 3.76
C LYS A 194 -0.56 25.22 2.89
N LEU A 195 0.68 24.71 2.98
CA LEU A 195 1.80 25.16 2.16
C LEU A 195 1.49 25.08 0.67
N PHE A 196 0.86 24.00 0.22
CA PHE A 196 0.39 23.90 -1.16
C PHE A 196 -0.65 24.98 -1.48
N HIS A 197 -1.67 25.16 -0.65
CA HIS A 197 -2.74 26.13 -0.91
C HIS A 197 -2.29 27.59 -0.88
N GLU A 198 -1.30 27.93 -0.05
CA GLU A 198 -0.68 29.27 -0.01
C GLU A 198 0.08 29.59 -1.30
N ASN A 199 0.62 28.58 -1.97
CA ASN A 199 1.53 28.75 -3.12
C ASN A 199 0.92 28.33 -4.47
N LYS A 200 -0.19 27.58 -4.49
CA LYS A 200 -0.81 27.02 -5.71
C LYS A 200 -1.14 28.08 -6.76
N GLN A 201 -1.37 29.33 -6.35
CA GLN A 201 -1.68 30.43 -7.26
C GLN A 201 -0.57 30.66 -8.29
N ALA A 202 0.68 30.30 -7.99
CA ALA A 202 1.79 30.39 -8.93
C ALA A 202 1.56 29.59 -10.23
N PHE A 203 0.89 28.43 -10.17
CA PHE A 203 0.57 27.68 -11.39
C PHE A 203 -0.48 28.38 -12.26
N VAL A 204 -1.34 29.20 -11.66
CA VAL A 204 -2.34 30.02 -12.38
C VAL A 204 -1.68 31.25 -12.98
N ASP A 205 -0.82 31.92 -12.21
CA ASP A 205 -0.06 33.09 -12.65
C ASP A 205 0.83 32.75 -13.86
N LEU A 206 1.36 31.52 -13.92
CA LEU A 206 2.15 30.99 -15.03
C LEU A 206 1.31 30.45 -16.20
N GLY A 207 -0.02 30.50 -16.11
CA GLY A 207 -0.94 30.07 -17.17
C GLY A 207 -1.05 28.55 -17.38
N VAL A 208 -0.45 27.75 -16.50
CA VAL A 208 -0.47 26.27 -16.58
C VAL A 208 -1.80 25.69 -16.07
N ARG A 209 -2.56 26.48 -15.31
CA ARG A 209 -3.83 26.03 -14.74
C ARG A 209 -4.81 27.16 -14.49
N ASP A 210 -6.08 26.97 -14.83
CA ASP A 210 -7.12 27.97 -14.52
C ASP A 210 -7.69 27.85 -13.10
N HIS A 211 -7.79 26.62 -12.58
CA HIS A 211 -8.40 26.35 -11.28
C HIS A 211 -7.96 25.02 -10.66
N PHE A 212 -8.21 24.88 -9.36
CA PHE A 212 -7.87 23.68 -8.57
C PHE A 212 -9.06 22.81 -8.17
N ASN A 213 -10.20 22.93 -8.86
CA ASN A 213 -11.43 22.15 -8.61
C ASN A 213 -11.33 20.65 -8.98
N ILE A 214 -10.33 19.98 -8.43
CA ILE A 214 -9.92 18.60 -8.71
C ILE A 214 -10.40 17.72 -7.56
N PRO A 215 -11.24 16.70 -7.80
CA PRO A 215 -11.79 15.86 -6.74
C PRO A 215 -10.72 15.20 -5.85
N LYS A 216 -9.62 14.73 -6.46
CA LYS A 216 -8.53 14.03 -5.75
C LYS A 216 -7.66 14.97 -4.91
N LEU A 217 -7.52 16.23 -5.32
CA LEU A 217 -6.83 17.25 -4.54
C LEU A 217 -7.70 17.62 -3.32
N HIS A 218 -9.00 17.88 -3.55
CA HIS A 218 -9.93 18.16 -2.45
C HIS A 218 -10.03 17.00 -1.44
N SER A 219 -9.92 15.74 -1.88
CA SER A 219 -9.97 14.61 -0.94
C SER A 219 -8.88 14.67 0.13
N MET A 220 -7.76 15.36 -0.11
CA MET A 220 -6.67 15.53 0.85
C MET A 220 -7.12 16.22 2.15
N VAL A 221 -8.10 17.12 2.07
CA VAL A 221 -8.68 17.80 3.25
C VAL A 221 -9.28 16.81 4.25
N HIS A 222 -9.68 15.61 3.79
CA HIS A 222 -10.34 14.61 4.63
C HIS A 222 -9.37 13.60 5.25
N TYR A 223 -8.07 13.64 4.93
CA TYR A 223 -7.13 12.60 5.36
C TYR A 223 -6.92 12.58 6.87
N ALA A 224 -6.64 13.73 7.50
CA ALA A 224 -6.36 13.78 8.94
C ALA A 224 -7.55 13.25 9.75
N THR A 225 -8.76 13.73 9.46
CA THR A 225 -9.99 13.22 10.07
C THR A 225 -10.23 11.74 9.78
N SER A 226 -9.97 11.29 8.55
CA SER A 226 -10.06 9.86 8.21
C SER A 226 -9.10 9.00 9.02
N ILE A 227 -7.87 9.47 9.23
CA ILE A 227 -6.85 8.73 9.98
C ILE A 227 -7.25 8.62 11.45
N GLN A 228 -7.79 9.69 12.02
CA GLN A 228 -8.31 9.68 13.39
C GLN A 228 -9.48 8.70 13.56
N LEU A 229 -10.36 8.59 12.56
CA LEU A 229 -11.54 7.73 12.63
C LEU A 229 -11.27 6.26 12.28
N LEU A 230 -10.39 6.00 11.31
CA LEU A 230 -10.25 4.69 10.68
C LEU A 230 -8.85 4.06 10.88
N GLY A 231 -7.90 4.80 11.45
CA GLY A 231 -6.50 4.40 11.54
C GLY A 231 -5.66 4.84 10.35
N SER A 232 -4.40 4.44 10.33
CA SER A 232 -3.44 4.80 9.27
C SER A 232 -3.92 4.37 7.88
N ALA A 233 -3.60 5.18 6.87
CA ALA A 233 -4.11 4.96 5.52
C ALA A 233 -3.44 3.78 4.79
N ASP A 234 -2.33 3.24 5.31
CA ASP A 234 -1.64 2.07 4.77
C ASP A 234 -2.49 0.79 4.85
N GLY A 235 -3.25 0.60 5.94
CA GLY A 235 -4.13 -0.55 6.14
C GLY A 235 -5.40 -0.52 5.29
N LEU A 236 -5.74 0.62 4.69
CA LEU A 236 -6.99 0.85 3.95
C LEU A 236 -6.76 1.17 2.46
N ASN A 237 -5.49 1.15 2.01
CA ASN A 237 -5.15 1.50 0.64
C ASN A 237 -5.50 0.39 -0.36
N THR A 238 -5.60 0.77 -1.63
CA THR A 238 -5.95 -0.15 -2.72
C THR A 238 -4.75 -0.93 -3.29
N GLU A 239 -3.54 -0.77 -2.74
CA GLU A 239 -2.35 -1.45 -3.26
C GLU A 239 -2.46 -2.97 -3.06
N LEU A 240 -2.94 -3.41 -1.89
CA LEU A 240 -3.14 -4.82 -1.59
C LEU A 240 -4.24 -5.45 -2.48
N PRO A 241 -5.46 -4.89 -2.57
CA PRO A 241 -6.47 -5.36 -3.53
C PRO A 241 -5.98 -5.37 -4.98
N GLU A 242 -5.20 -4.38 -5.43
CA GLU A 242 -4.67 -4.36 -6.81
C GLU A 242 -3.64 -5.47 -7.05
N ARG A 243 -2.84 -5.82 -6.04
CA ARG A 243 -1.97 -7.01 -6.10
C ARG A 243 -2.79 -8.29 -6.21
N LEU A 244 -3.80 -8.46 -5.35
CA LEU A 244 -4.70 -9.61 -5.38
C LEU A 244 -5.48 -9.69 -6.70
N HIS A 245 -5.82 -8.57 -7.33
CA HIS A 245 -6.49 -8.54 -8.62
C HIS A 245 -5.64 -9.19 -9.74
N ILE A 246 -4.31 -9.23 -9.62
CA ILE A 246 -3.46 -9.99 -10.53
C ILE A 246 -3.76 -11.49 -10.42
N ASP A 247 -3.76 -12.01 -9.19
CA ASP A 247 -3.86 -13.44 -8.93
C ASP A 247 -5.30 -13.94 -9.02
N LEU A 248 -6.25 -13.18 -8.47
CA LEU A 248 -7.66 -13.57 -8.37
C LEU A 248 -8.46 -13.26 -9.64
N ALA A 249 -8.14 -12.17 -10.35
CA ALA A 249 -8.90 -11.78 -11.54
C ALA A 249 -8.13 -12.02 -12.83
N LYS A 250 -6.92 -11.45 -12.99
CA LYS A 250 -6.21 -11.51 -14.27
C LYS A 250 -5.77 -12.93 -14.65
N ARG A 251 -5.26 -13.73 -13.70
CA ARG A 251 -4.90 -15.14 -13.97
C ARG A 251 -6.15 -15.97 -14.26
N ALA A 252 -7.18 -15.86 -13.44
CA ALA A 252 -8.46 -16.53 -13.65
C ALA A 252 -9.07 -16.20 -15.02
N TYR A 253 -9.06 -14.92 -15.41
CA TYR A 253 -9.58 -14.48 -16.71
C TYR A 253 -8.75 -15.04 -17.87
N ARG A 254 -7.41 -15.05 -17.76
CA ARG A 254 -6.53 -15.64 -18.78
C ARG A 254 -6.70 -17.16 -18.91
N ALA A 255 -7.01 -17.85 -17.81
CA ALA A 255 -7.30 -19.27 -17.81
C ALA A 255 -8.70 -19.61 -18.36
N SER A 256 -9.58 -18.61 -18.50
CA SER A 256 -10.91 -18.77 -19.09
C SER A 256 -10.88 -18.73 -20.62
N ASN A 257 -11.94 -19.23 -21.27
CA ASN A 257 -12.15 -19.04 -22.70
C ASN A 257 -12.74 -17.64 -23.05
N ARG A 258 -12.86 -16.75 -22.06
CA ARG A 258 -13.39 -15.38 -22.15
C ARG A 258 -14.88 -15.25 -22.51
N ARG A 259 -15.64 -16.35 -22.54
CA ARG A 259 -17.11 -16.37 -22.65
C ARG A 259 -17.70 -16.70 -21.29
N ASP A 260 -18.72 -15.97 -20.84
CA ASP A 260 -19.30 -16.15 -19.49
C ASP A 260 -18.22 -16.28 -18.40
N TYR A 261 -17.21 -15.41 -18.52
CA TYR A 261 -15.92 -15.57 -17.84
C TYR A 261 -16.06 -15.53 -16.32
N VAL A 262 -17.10 -14.90 -15.77
CA VAL A 262 -17.34 -14.84 -14.33
C VAL A 262 -17.48 -16.24 -13.73
N ILE A 263 -18.31 -17.10 -14.32
CA ILE A 263 -18.52 -18.48 -13.83
C ILE A 263 -17.21 -19.28 -13.92
N GLN A 264 -16.47 -19.10 -15.00
CA GLN A 264 -15.20 -19.80 -15.20
C GLN A 264 -14.12 -19.32 -14.23
N MET A 265 -14.04 -18.01 -13.98
CA MET A 265 -13.12 -17.42 -13.01
C MET A 265 -13.43 -17.90 -11.60
N THR A 266 -14.70 -17.88 -11.18
CA THR A 266 -15.12 -18.40 -9.87
C THR A 266 -14.76 -19.87 -9.71
N ARG A 267 -15.02 -20.70 -10.72
CA ARG A 267 -14.65 -22.13 -10.69
C ARG A 267 -13.12 -22.32 -10.65
N TRP A 268 -12.37 -21.49 -11.38
CA TRP A 268 -10.91 -21.53 -11.37
C TRP A 268 -10.39 -21.21 -9.97
N LEU A 269 -10.92 -20.17 -9.31
CA LEU A 269 -10.56 -19.80 -7.94
C LEU A 269 -10.87 -20.91 -6.95
N GLN A 270 -12.08 -21.50 -7.00
CA GLN A 270 -12.45 -22.64 -6.15
C GLN A 270 -11.47 -23.81 -6.27
N ARG A 271 -10.97 -24.08 -7.48
CA ARG A 271 -9.97 -25.13 -7.70
C ARG A 271 -8.62 -24.75 -7.10
N GLN A 272 -8.18 -23.49 -7.24
CA GLN A 272 -6.94 -23.02 -6.60
C GLN A 272 -7.02 -23.13 -5.08
N ASP A 273 -8.14 -22.71 -4.49
CA ASP A 273 -8.37 -22.81 -3.04
C ASP A 273 -8.38 -24.27 -2.58
N SER A 274 -9.02 -25.17 -3.34
CA SER A 274 -9.06 -26.60 -3.00
C SER A 274 -7.67 -27.23 -3.02
N ILE A 275 -6.85 -26.92 -4.04
CA ILE A 275 -5.47 -27.40 -4.13
C ILE A 275 -4.63 -26.83 -2.99
N TYR A 276 -4.76 -25.54 -2.69
CA TYR A 276 -4.05 -24.89 -1.59
C TYR A 276 -4.39 -25.51 -0.23
N LEU A 277 -5.68 -25.75 0.04
CA LEU A 277 -6.12 -26.43 1.27
C LEU A 277 -5.60 -27.87 1.34
N GLN A 278 -5.59 -28.59 0.22
CA GLN A 278 -5.02 -29.93 0.15
C GLN A 278 -3.51 -29.91 0.44
N ASP A 279 -2.76 -28.97 -0.14
CA ASP A 279 -1.32 -28.81 0.11
C ASP A 279 -1.04 -28.50 1.59
N LEU A 280 -1.85 -27.62 2.21
CA LEU A 280 -1.78 -27.35 3.64
C LEU A 280 -2.05 -28.60 4.48
N TYR A 281 -3.08 -29.37 4.14
CA TYR A 281 -3.39 -30.63 4.80
C TYR A 281 -2.24 -31.63 4.70
N LEU A 282 -1.68 -31.81 3.51
CA LEU A 282 -0.55 -32.72 3.27
C LEU A 282 0.72 -32.29 4.01
N ALA A 283 0.96 -30.97 4.15
CA ALA A 283 2.07 -30.44 4.93
C ALA A 283 1.89 -30.62 6.45
N TRP A 284 0.65 -30.60 6.92
CA TRP A 284 0.31 -30.81 8.33
C TRP A 284 0.23 -32.30 8.71
N HIS A 285 -0.14 -33.19 7.78
CA HIS A 285 -0.41 -34.60 8.08
C HIS A 285 0.87 -35.41 8.36
N PRO A 286 1.02 -36.01 9.56
CA PRO A 286 2.26 -36.66 9.99
C PRO A 286 2.75 -37.81 9.08
N GLU A 287 1.83 -38.62 8.56
CA GLU A 287 2.18 -39.77 7.70
C GLU A 287 2.74 -39.36 6.33
N VAL A 288 2.38 -38.16 5.84
CA VAL A 288 2.86 -37.64 4.55
C VAL A 288 4.25 -37.01 4.73
N VAL A 289 4.52 -36.40 5.88
CA VAL A 289 5.85 -35.93 6.26
C VAL A 289 6.81 -37.10 6.42
N GLN A 290 6.40 -38.18 7.10
CA GLN A 290 7.19 -39.40 7.24
C GLN A 290 7.43 -40.13 5.90
N SER A 291 6.45 -40.17 5.00
CA SER A 291 6.61 -40.71 3.64
C SER A 291 7.65 -39.94 2.80
N ARG A 292 7.74 -38.61 2.98
CA ARG A 292 8.73 -37.76 2.31
C ARG A 292 10.13 -37.84 2.90
N VAL A 293 10.26 -38.15 4.19
CA VAL A 293 11.56 -38.36 4.86
C VAL A 293 12.06 -39.80 4.69
N GLY A 294 11.17 -40.80 4.77
CA GLY A 294 11.50 -42.23 4.65
C GLY A 294 11.87 -42.72 3.24
N SER A 295 11.96 -41.81 2.26
CA SER A 295 12.50 -42.10 0.92
C SER A 295 13.94 -41.63 0.74
N ALA A 296 14.56 -41.07 1.78
CA ALA A 296 15.92 -40.55 1.76
C ALA A 296 16.74 -41.10 2.94
N GLU A 297 17.11 -42.40 2.88
CA GLU A 297 18.25 -43.06 3.58
C GLU A 297 18.23 -44.53 3.11
N ILE A 298 19.00 -44.94 2.10
CA ILE A 298 20.43 -45.30 2.13
C ILE A 298 20.76 -46.27 3.28
N ASP A 299 20.68 -47.56 2.92
CA ASP A 299 21.64 -48.65 3.21
C ASP A 299 22.89 -48.25 4.00
N GLU A 300 22.98 -48.63 5.28
CA GLU A 300 24.19 -49.21 5.88
C GLU A 300 23.81 -50.12 7.08
N GLY A 301 23.99 -51.43 6.87
CA GLY A 301 24.83 -52.30 7.71
C GLY A 301 24.67 -52.38 9.24
N LEU A 302 24.12 -53.52 9.68
CA LEU A 302 24.66 -54.43 10.71
C LEU A 302 24.82 -53.94 12.18
N GLY A 303 24.07 -54.59 13.07
CA GLY A 303 24.69 -55.38 14.16
C GLY A 303 24.40 -54.97 15.62
N GLU A 304 23.82 -55.94 16.35
CA GLU A 304 23.98 -56.25 17.79
C GLU A 304 23.02 -55.64 18.85
N ASP A 305 21.95 -56.42 19.11
CA ASP A 305 21.54 -57.11 20.36
C ASP A 305 21.32 -56.42 21.73
N SER A 306 20.07 -56.62 22.19
CA SER A 306 19.60 -56.98 23.56
C SER A 306 19.59 -55.90 24.66
N ASP A 307 18.70 -55.88 25.66
CA ASP A 307 17.39 -56.47 25.97
C ASP A 307 16.87 -55.77 27.24
N ALA A 308 15.54 -55.66 27.38
CA ALA A 308 14.74 -55.38 28.61
C ALA A 308 14.97 -54.04 29.35
N ASP A 309 13.99 -53.37 29.99
CA ASP A 309 12.75 -53.83 30.61
C ASP A 309 11.72 -52.67 30.77
N SER A 310 10.53 -53.04 31.18
CA SER A 310 9.22 -52.40 31.01
C SER A 310 8.84 -51.33 32.04
N GLN A 311 8.09 -50.29 31.64
CA GLN A 311 6.72 -49.94 32.12
C GLN A 311 6.29 -48.49 31.74
N PRO A 312 4.98 -48.23 31.62
CA PRO A 312 4.44 -47.12 30.86
C PRO A 312 4.13 -45.88 31.72
N GLY A 313 4.90 -44.81 31.52
CA GLY A 313 4.62 -43.49 32.07
C GLY A 313 3.97 -42.58 31.04
N THR A 314 2.73 -42.18 31.28
CA THR A 314 1.98 -41.17 30.54
C THR A 314 2.79 -39.88 30.31
N SER A 315 3.31 -39.70 29.10
CA SER A 315 3.75 -38.40 28.60
C SER A 315 2.83 -37.97 27.46
N ARG A 316 1.97 -36.99 27.72
CA ARG A 316 1.36 -36.18 26.64
C ARG A 316 2.50 -35.58 25.82
N PRO A 317 2.64 -35.84 24.51
CA PRO A 317 3.46 -35.00 23.67
C PRO A 317 2.61 -33.77 23.34
N THR A 318 2.75 -32.71 24.13
CA THR A 318 2.42 -31.36 23.67
C THR A 318 3.56 -30.90 22.77
N THR A 319 3.66 -31.52 21.59
CA THR A 319 4.46 -31.01 20.48
C THR A 319 3.46 -30.53 19.45
N THR A 320 3.13 -29.24 19.53
CA THR A 320 2.68 -28.49 18.36
C THR A 320 3.65 -28.83 17.21
N PRO A 321 3.16 -29.33 16.06
CA PRO A 321 4.04 -29.60 14.93
C PRO A 321 4.70 -28.28 14.54
N ARG A 322 6.01 -28.17 14.75
CA ARG A 322 6.82 -27.09 14.17
C ARG A 322 6.67 -27.26 12.66
N LEU A 323 5.99 -26.32 11.99
CA LEU A 323 5.95 -26.29 10.53
C LEU A 323 7.41 -26.35 10.04
N GLN A 324 7.84 -27.48 9.48
CA GLN A 324 8.91 -27.46 8.48
C GLN A 324 8.27 -26.98 7.17
N THR A 325 7.88 -25.71 7.16
CA THR A 325 8.02 -24.94 5.94
C THR A 325 9.50 -25.01 5.62
N ALA A 326 9.89 -25.80 4.61
CA ALA A 326 11.12 -25.49 3.93
C ALA A 326 10.91 -24.07 3.37
N VAL A 327 11.31 -23.06 4.15
CA VAL A 327 11.24 -21.67 3.76
C VAL A 327 12.14 -21.60 2.53
N ARG A 328 11.52 -21.56 1.34
CA ARG A 328 12.24 -21.29 0.12
C ARG A 328 12.58 -19.81 0.14
N TYR A 329 13.75 -19.49 0.69
CA TYR A 329 14.32 -18.16 0.60
C TYR A 329 14.70 -17.91 -0.86
N TYR A 330 14.00 -16.98 -1.50
CA TYR A 330 14.44 -16.44 -2.78
C TYR A 330 15.55 -15.44 -2.48
N LEU A 331 16.80 -15.90 -2.49
CA LEU A 331 17.95 -15.02 -2.35
C LEU A 331 18.16 -14.23 -3.65
N PRO A 332 18.36 -12.91 -3.58
CA PRO A 332 18.84 -12.12 -4.71
C PRO A 332 20.08 -12.78 -5.34
N LEU A 333 20.15 -12.82 -6.68
CA LEU A 333 21.30 -13.38 -7.41
C LEU A 333 22.63 -12.71 -7.02
N MET A 334 22.56 -11.46 -6.54
CA MET A 334 23.70 -10.69 -6.06
C MET A 334 23.46 -10.25 -4.62
N CYS A 335 24.41 -10.52 -3.72
CA CYS A 335 24.36 -10.04 -2.35
C CYS A 335 24.52 -8.51 -2.32
N PRO A 336 23.54 -7.74 -1.80
CA PRO A 336 23.66 -6.28 -1.72
C PRO A 336 24.69 -5.83 -0.68
N LEU A 337 25.02 -6.68 0.29
CA LEU A 337 25.90 -6.39 1.42
C LEU A 337 26.78 -7.61 1.76
N PRO A 338 27.79 -7.93 0.93
CA PRO A 338 28.63 -9.10 1.15
C PRO A 338 29.63 -8.88 2.30
N ASN A 339 29.93 -9.94 3.04
CA ASN A 339 31.07 -10.03 3.96
C ASN A 339 31.07 -8.96 5.08
N ILE A 340 29.92 -8.71 5.70
CA ILE A 340 29.77 -7.75 6.80
C ILE A 340 30.07 -8.42 8.15
N PRO A 341 30.90 -7.80 9.03
CA PRO A 341 31.12 -8.32 10.38
C PRO A 341 29.83 -8.26 11.22
N ILE A 342 29.56 -9.30 12.00
CA ILE A 342 28.32 -9.44 12.78
C ILE A 342 28.07 -8.24 13.69
N SER A 343 29.10 -7.64 14.29
CA SER A 343 28.97 -6.44 15.12
C SER A 343 28.37 -5.25 14.33
N ALA A 344 28.80 -5.05 13.08
CA ALA A 344 28.25 -4.00 12.23
C ALA A 344 26.80 -4.28 11.82
N ILE A 345 26.39 -5.56 11.78
CA ILE A 345 24.99 -5.95 11.57
C ILE A 345 24.16 -5.60 12.80
N GLN A 346 24.64 -5.95 14.01
CA GLN A 346 23.94 -5.65 15.26
C GLN A 346 23.66 -4.15 15.42
N ASP A 347 24.67 -3.32 15.15
CA ASP A 347 24.56 -1.87 15.26
C ASP A 347 23.73 -1.27 14.11
N GLY A 348 24.06 -1.64 12.87
CA GLY A 348 23.44 -1.09 11.66
C GLY A 348 21.98 -1.47 11.46
N HIS A 349 21.58 -2.67 11.92
CA HIS A 349 20.21 -3.18 11.81
C HIS A 349 19.47 -3.20 13.15
N ARG A 350 20.06 -2.66 14.23
CA ARG A 350 19.49 -2.63 15.59
C ARG A 350 19.06 -4.02 16.06
N ALA A 351 19.92 -5.01 15.85
CA ALA A 351 19.68 -6.43 16.17
C ALA A 351 20.60 -6.90 17.32
N PRO A 352 20.42 -6.41 18.57
CA PRO A 352 21.36 -6.68 19.67
C PRO A 352 21.44 -8.18 20.04
N LEU A 353 20.39 -8.95 19.76
CA LEU A 353 20.32 -10.39 20.07
C LEU A 353 20.78 -11.29 18.92
N LEU A 354 21.39 -10.75 17.85
CA LEU A 354 21.78 -11.53 16.68
C LEU A 354 22.75 -12.67 17.02
N ILE A 355 23.80 -12.39 17.80
CA ILE A 355 24.78 -13.41 18.21
C ILE A 355 24.11 -14.55 19.01
N PRO A 356 23.41 -14.30 20.13
CA PRO A 356 22.80 -15.40 20.90
C PRO A 356 21.71 -16.15 20.10
N ALA A 357 20.95 -15.45 19.24
CA ALA A 357 19.96 -16.09 18.39
C ALA A 357 20.60 -16.99 17.32
N LEU A 358 21.66 -16.52 16.66
CA LEU A 358 22.37 -17.28 15.64
C LEU A 358 23.10 -18.48 16.24
N ASP A 359 23.72 -18.32 17.40
CA ASP A 359 24.37 -19.42 18.13
C ASP A 359 23.35 -20.51 18.51
N THR A 360 22.18 -20.12 19.03
CA THR A 360 21.09 -21.04 19.33
C THR A 360 20.59 -21.75 18.07
N PHE A 361 20.38 -21.01 16.98
CA PHE A 361 19.93 -21.57 15.71
C PHE A 361 20.90 -22.59 15.14
N LEU A 362 22.21 -22.30 15.15
CA LEU A 362 23.22 -23.21 14.63
C LEU A 362 23.30 -24.49 15.46
N ARG A 363 23.15 -24.40 16.79
CA ARG A 363 23.10 -25.57 17.69
C ARG A 363 21.86 -26.44 17.46
N GLU A 364 20.69 -25.83 17.30
CA GLU A 364 19.43 -26.56 17.05
C GLU A 364 19.42 -27.21 15.66
N THR A 365 19.98 -26.54 14.65
CA THR A 365 19.85 -26.95 13.25
C THR A 365 20.94 -27.92 12.81
N PHE A 366 22.15 -27.83 13.39
CA PHE A 366 23.30 -28.64 13.00
C PHE A 366 23.93 -29.37 14.20
N PRO A 367 23.18 -30.28 14.87
CA PRO A 367 23.64 -30.93 16.11
C PRO A 367 24.82 -31.89 15.90
N LEU A 368 25.09 -32.33 14.66
CA LEU A 368 26.15 -33.28 14.31
C LEU A 368 27.45 -32.62 13.81
N ALA A 369 27.55 -31.29 13.89
CA ALA A 369 28.79 -30.60 13.53
C ALA A 369 29.91 -31.02 14.50
N HIS A 370 31.02 -31.56 13.96
CA HIS A 370 32.12 -32.13 14.75
C HIS A 370 32.81 -31.12 15.70
N ASN A 371 32.58 -29.82 15.49
CA ASN A 371 32.97 -28.75 16.39
C ASN A 371 31.78 -27.80 16.57
N HIS A 372 31.51 -27.39 17.81
CA HIS A 372 30.55 -26.32 18.09
C HIS A 372 30.99 -25.03 17.36
N ILE A 373 30.16 -24.57 16.42
CA ILE A 373 30.36 -23.28 15.74
C ILE A 373 29.99 -22.19 16.74
N GLN A 374 30.99 -21.53 17.31
CA GLN A 374 30.79 -20.40 18.22
C GLN A 374 30.78 -19.10 17.42
N VAL A 375 29.64 -18.41 17.42
CA VAL A 375 29.48 -17.13 16.71
C VAL A 375 30.22 -16.01 17.44
N ARG A 376 31.12 -15.31 16.75
CA ARG A 376 31.92 -14.20 17.29
C ARG A 376 31.53 -12.87 16.63
N PRO A 377 31.69 -11.72 17.31
CA PRO A 377 31.31 -10.42 16.76
C PRO A 377 32.02 -10.03 15.45
N TYR A 378 33.21 -10.58 15.21
CA TYR A 378 34.03 -10.31 14.03
C TYR A 378 33.86 -11.36 12.91
N ASP A 379 33.07 -12.40 13.12
CA ASP A 379 32.68 -13.31 12.05
C ASP A 379 31.90 -12.52 10.99
N ARG A 380 32.01 -12.92 9.73
CA ARG A 380 31.51 -12.14 8.60
C ARG A 380 30.46 -12.92 7.83
N LEU A 381 29.35 -12.26 7.52
CA LEU A 381 28.19 -12.84 6.85
C LEU A 381 27.79 -11.98 5.65
N ASP A 382 27.29 -12.66 4.63
CA ASP A 382 26.59 -12.02 3.52
C ASP A 382 25.17 -11.66 3.97
N VAL A 383 24.81 -10.38 3.90
CA VAL A 383 23.49 -9.89 4.33
C VAL A 383 22.63 -9.64 3.10
N PHE A 384 21.61 -10.47 2.92
CA PHE A 384 20.60 -10.29 1.89
C PHE A 384 19.42 -9.50 2.48
N LYS A 385 19.01 -8.43 1.79
CA LYS A 385 17.86 -7.59 2.15
C LYS A 385 16.62 -8.00 1.37
#